data_AF-A0A1J1GVZ3-F1
#
_entry.id   AF-A0A1J1GVZ3-F1
#
_cell.length_a   1.000
_cell.length_b   1.000
_cell.length_c   1.000
_cell.angle_alpha   90.00
_cell.angle_beta   90.00
_cell.angle_gamma   90.00
#
_symmetry.space_group_name_H-M   'P 1'
#
loop_
_entity.id
_entity.type
_entity.pdbx_description
1 polymer ?
#
loop_
_entity_poly.entity_id
_entity_poly.type
_entity_poly.pdbx_seq_one_letter_code
_entity_poly.pdbx_strand_id
1 'polypeptide(L)'
;MWINKIGNKSASFINHKHFHPGNIKNLERVWIAEENERKRKEEEEKYLKKREEQYKIYILKKQLRKNEEENKNYLNNIIYDVNKESKTDKIKIHTTANINKKNENNKNNINENMKHKLTIKSKYNEDIFLKNHKSIYGSYYDRDKKKWGYKCCKNIDKNSSCINNICDHVKINNQNVHVKKDLKKKKKKKKKKKDIVDNSITAVLNKISI
;
A
#
# COMPACT_ATOMS: atom_id res chain seq x y z
N MET A 1 9.64 8.13 -75.75
CA MET A 1 8.80 9.33 -75.61
C MET A 1 9.62 10.40 -74.91
N TRP A 2 10.04 11.44 -75.65
CA TRP A 2 10.72 12.58 -75.05
C TRP A 2 9.65 13.46 -74.39
N ILE A 3 9.69 13.59 -73.06
CA ILE A 3 8.84 14.54 -72.36
C ILE A 3 9.42 15.93 -72.63
N ASN A 4 8.69 16.77 -73.36
CA ASN A 4 9.10 18.16 -73.57
C ASN A 4 9.20 18.85 -72.21
N LYS A 5 10.25 19.64 -71.98
CA LYS A 5 10.40 20.47 -70.77
C LYS A 5 9.19 21.38 -70.65
N ILE A 6 8.25 21.00 -69.80
CA ILE A 6 7.10 21.82 -69.41
C ILE A 6 7.67 23.13 -68.84
N GLY A 7 7.26 24.26 -69.40
CA GLY A 7 7.72 25.57 -68.94
C GLY A 7 7.40 25.79 -67.46
N ASN A 8 8.24 26.56 -66.76
CA ASN A 8 8.15 26.77 -65.30
C ASN A 8 6.76 27.21 -64.81
N LYS A 9 6.00 27.95 -65.63
CA LYS A 9 4.62 28.40 -65.31
C LYS A 9 3.63 27.24 -65.22
N SER A 10 3.71 26.30 -66.16
CA SER A 10 2.88 25.09 -66.18
C SER A 10 3.26 24.09 -65.08
N ALA A 11 4.55 24.02 -64.71
CA ALA A 11 5.00 23.21 -63.58
C ALA A 11 4.46 23.74 -62.22
N SER A 12 4.48 25.07 -62.04
CA SER A 12 3.89 25.70 -60.85
C SER A 12 2.39 25.43 -60.73
N PHE A 13 1.63 25.53 -61.83
CA PHE A 13 0.20 25.22 -61.82
C PHE A 13 -0.11 23.77 -61.42
N ILE A 14 0.71 22.82 -61.87
CA ILE A 14 0.58 21.41 -61.51
C ILE A 14 0.85 21.20 -60.01
N ASN A 15 1.83 21.90 -59.42
CA ASN A 15 2.12 21.83 -57.99
C ASN A 15 0.97 22.32 -57.10
N HIS A 16 0.16 23.25 -57.58
CA HIS A 16 -1.02 23.73 -56.84
C HIS A 16 -2.23 22.78 -56.93
N LYS A 17 -2.18 21.76 -57.80
CA LYS A 17 -3.25 20.77 -57.87
C LYS A 17 -3.27 19.89 -56.62
N HIS A 18 -4.46 19.57 -56.15
CA HIS A 18 -4.70 18.81 -54.91
C HIS A 18 -4.14 17.38 -54.93
N PHE A 19 -3.84 16.82 -56.11
CA PHE A 19 -3.30 15.47 -56.26
C PHE A 19 -1.78 15.44 -56.49
N HIS A 20 -1.12 16.60 -56.64
CA HIS A 20 0.32 16.61 -56.87
C HIS A 20 1.08 16.43 -55.54
N PRO A 21 2.14 15.59 -55.49
CA PRO A 21 2.89 15.36 -54.26
C PRO A 21 3.62 16.62 -53.76
N GLY A 22 4.01 17.53 -54.67
CA GLY A 22 4.59 18.82 -54.32
C GLY A 22 3.60 19.87 -53.78
N ASN A 23 2.32 19.53 -53.64
CA ASN A 23 1.34 20.40 -53.02
C ASN A 23 1.58 20.46 -51.50
N ILE A 24 1.64 21.67 -50.94
CA ILE A 24 1.91 21.89 -49.52
C ILE A 24 0.95 21.13 -48.60
N LYS A 25 -0.33 21.00 -48.98
CA LYS A 25 -1.33 20.24 -48.22
C LYS A 25 -1.04 18.73 -48.20
N ASN A 26 -0.46 18.19 -49.28
CA ASN A 26 -0.09 16.78 -49.35
C ASN A 26 1.20 16.52 -48.58
N LEU A 27 2.18 17.43 -48.68
CA LEU A 27 3.40 17.38 -47.87
C LEU A 27 3.08 17.42 -46.37
N GLU A 28 2.18 18.32 -45.95
CA GLU A 28 1.72 18.41 -44.56
C GLU A 28 1.06 17.10 -44.09
N ARG A 29 0.22 16.49 -44.92
CA ARG A 29 -0.39 15.18 -44.62
C ARG A 29 0.64 14.07 -44.47
N VAL A 30 1.63 14.01 -45.36
CA VAL A 30 2.72 13.02 -45.30
C VAL A 30 3.54 13.23 -44.02
N TRP A 31 3.88 14.50 -43.72
CA TRP A 31 4.61 14.84 -42.51
C TRP A 31 3.84 14.44 -41.24
N ILE A 32 2.54 14.74 -41.16
CA ILE A 32 1.69 14.31 -40.05
C ILE A 32 1.62 12.78 -39.94
N ALA A 33 1.53 12.07 -41.06
CA ALA A 33 1.51 10.62 -41.07
C ALA A 33 2.83 10.02 -40.53
N GLU A 34 3.96 10.56 -40.96
CA GLU A 34 5.30 10.17 -40.51
C GLU A 34 5.51 10.49 -39.03
N GLU A 35 5.10 11.68 -38.58
CA GLU A 35 5.13 12.11 -37.18
C GLU A 35 4.31 11.15 -36.29
N ASN A 36 3.12 10.77 -36.74
CA ASN A 36 2.26 9.82 -36.02
C ASN A 36 2.84 8.40 -36.01
N GLU A 37 3.46 7.97 -37.11
CA GLU A 37 4.12 6.66 -37.17
C GLU A 37 5.33 6.60 -36.24
N ARG A 38 6.14 7.66 -36.20
CA ARG A 38 7.27 7.80 -35.28
C ARG A 38 6.80 7.73 -33.83
N LYS A 39 5.75 8.48 -33.47
CA LYS A 39 5.16 8.43 -32.11
C LYS A 39 4.68 7.03 -31.75
N ARG A 40 4.01 6.33 -32.67
CA ARG A 40 3.55 4.96 -32.46
C ARG A 40 4.72 4.00 -32.22
N LYS A 41 5.78 4.08 -33.03
CA LYS A 41 7.00 3.27 -32.86
C LYS A 41 7.67 3.54 -31.52
N GLU A 42 7.79 4.79 -31.11
CA GLU A 42 8.33 5.16 -29.79
C GLU A 42 7.48 4.60 -28.64
N GLU A 43 6.14 4.62 -28.76
CA GLU A 43 5.24 4.03 -27.77
C GLU A 43 5.37 2.51 -27.69
N GLU A 44 5.43 1.83 -28.84
CA GLU A 44 5.66 0.39 -28.95
C GLU A 44 7.00 -0.01 -28.34
N GLU A 45 8.07 0.73 -28.64
CA GLU A 45 9.41 0.50 -28.08
C GLU A 45 9.43 0.70 -26.55
N LYS A 46 8.82 1.79 -26.06
CA LYS A 46 8.66 2.03 -24.61
C LYS A 46 7.92 0.89 -23.93
N TYR A 47 6.85 0.41 -24.55
CA TYR A 47 6.07 -0.71 -24.03
C TYR A 47 6.86 -2.02 -24.02
N LEU A 48 7.64 -2.29 -25.08
CA LEU A 48 8.51 -3.46 -25.16
C LEU A 48 9.62 -3.41 -24.10
N LYS A 49 10.28 -2.27 -23.94
CA LYS A 49 11.30 -2.06 -22.90
C LYS A 49 10.74 -2.28 -21.50
N LYS A 50 9.55 -1.76 -21.20
CA LYS A 50 8.86 -1.99 -19.91
C LYS A 50 8.57 -3.48 -19.69
N ARG A 51 8.20 -4.22 -20.74
CA ARG A 51 7.97 -5.66 -20.68
C ARG A 51 9.27 -6.43 -20.42
N GLU A 52 10.36 -6.05 -21.07
CA GLU A 52 11.69 -6.64 -20.84
C GLU A 52 12.18 -6.41 -19.41
N GLU A 53 12.01 -5.19 -18.88
CA GLU A 53 12.32 -4.86 -17.49
C GLU A 53 11.51 -5.72 -16.51
N GLN A 54 10.19 -5.86 -16.75
CA GLN A 54 9.33 -6.73 -15.96
C GLN A 54 9.79 -8.19 -16.00
N TYR A 55 10.16 -8.68 -17.19
CA TYR A 55 10.65 -10.04 -17.36
C TYR A 55 11.98 -10.26 -16.65
N LYS A 56 12.91 -9.31 -16.74
CA LYS A 56 14.20 -9.34 -16.02
C LYS A 56 14.00 -9.39 -14.51
N ILE A 57 13.09 -8.57 -13.97
CA ILE A 57 12.73 -8.58 -12.55
C ILE A 57 12.14 -9.95 -12.16
N TYR A 58 11.27 -10.52 -13.00
CA TYR A 58 10.68 -11.83 -12.76
C TYR A 58 11.73 -12.94 -12.69
N ILE A 59 12.68 -12.98 -13.63
CA ILE A 59 13.76 -13.96 -13.64
C ILE A 59 14.64 -13.81 -12.40
N LEU A 60 15.02 -12.59 -12.04
CA LEU A 60 15.83 -12.35 -10.85
C LEU A 60 15.11 -12.81 -9.57
N LYS A 61 13.82 -12.52 -9.44
CA LYS A 61 12.99 -13.03 -8.32
C LYS A 61 12.92 -14.55 -8.30
N LYS A 62 12.81 -15.19 -9.46
CA LYS A 62 12.81 -16.66 -9.58
C LYS A 62 14.13 -17.26 -9.11
N GLN A 63 15.26 -16.64 -9.47
CA GLN A 63 16.59 -17.04 -9.01
C GLN A 63 16.72 -16.87 -7.49
N LEU A 64 16.31 -15.72 -6.94
CA LEU A 64 16.35 -15.49 -5.49
C LEU A 64 15.54 -16.54 -4.71
N ARG A 65 14.34 -16.90 -5.18
CA ARG A 65 13.54 -17.96 -4.53
C ARG A 65 14.25 -19.32 -4.54
N LYS A 66 14.88 -19.70 -5.66
CA LYS A 66 15.66 -20.94 -5.75
C LYS A 66 16.86 -20.91 -4.79
N ASN A 67 17.62 -19.82 -4.77
CA ASN A 67 18.75 -19.67 -3.86
C ASN A 67 18.30 -19.71 -2.39
N GLU A 68 17.15 -19.13 -2.05
CA GLU A 68 16.57 -19.23 -0.69
C GLU A 68 16.18 -20.67 -0.32
N GLU A 69 15.64 -21.45 -1.28
CA GLU A 69 15.31 -22.87 -1.08
C GLU A 69 16.57 -23.72 -0.92
N GLU A 70 17.57 -23.52 -1.77
CA GLU A 70 18.88 -24.18 -1.68
C GLU A 70 19.58 -23.85 -0.35
N ASN A 71 19.60 -22.58 0.04
CA ASN A 71 20.17 -22.16 1.33
C ASN A 71 19.42 -22.77 2.53
N LYS A 72 18.08 -22.87 2.47
CA LYS A 72 17.30 -23.57 3.52
C LYS A 72 17.65 -25.06 3.56
N ASN A 73 17.76 -25.72 2.41
CA ASN A 73 18.11 -27.13 2.32
C ASN A 73 19.54 -27.37 2.84
N TYR A 74 20.50 -26.51 2.48
CA TYR A 74 21.86 -26.55 3.00
C TYR A 74 21.90 -26.36 4.51
N LEU A 75 21.17 -25.38 5.04
CA LEU A 75 21.06 -25.16 6.48
C LEU A 75 20.40 -26.35 7.19
N ASN A 76 19.34 -26.93 6.61
CA ASN A 76 18.68 -28.14 7.12
C ASN A 76 19.64 -29.34 7.16
N ASN A 77 20.47 -29.51 6.13
CA ASN A 77 21.49 -30.57 6.08
C ASN A 77 22.56 -30.37 7.16
N ILE A 78 23.09 -29.14 7.32
CA ILE A 78 24.03 -28.84 8.41
C ILE A 78 23.41 -29.14 9.78
N ILE A 79 22.17 -28.70 10.01
CA ILE A 79 21.46 -28.97 11.27
C ILE A 79 21.31 -30.48 11.51
N TYR A 80 21.05 -31.26 10.46
CA TYR A 80 20.95 -32.71 10.56
C TYR A 80 22.30 -33.34 10.97
N ASP A 81 23.40 -32.90 10.38
CA ASP A 81 24.74 -33.40 10.69
C ASP A 81 25.19 -33.04 12.11
N VAL A 82 24.98 -31.79 12.55
CA VAL A 82 25.26 -31.34 13.94
C VAL A 82 24.43 -32.13 14.96
N ASN A 83 23.17 -32.45 14.66
CA ASN A 83 22.32 -33.27 15.53
C ASN A 83 22.72 -34.75 15.54
N LYS A 84 23.40 -35.24 14.49
CA LYS A 84 23.92 -36.61 14.41
C LYS A 84 25.19 -36.76 15.24
N GLU A 85 26.13 -35.82 15.13
CA GLU A 85 27.36 -35.79 15.93
C GLU A 85 27.07 -35.66 17.44
N SER A 86 26.14 -34.77 17.81
CA SER A 86 25.72 -34.63 19.21
C SER A 86 24.99 -35.85 19.80
N LYS A 87 24.49 -36.78 18.97
CA LYS A 87 23.97 -38.09 19.43
C LYS A 87 25.10 -39.11 19.61
N THR A 88 26.10 -39.12 18.73
CA THR A 88 27.26 -40.02 18.87
C THR A 88 28.14 -39.68 20.07
N ASP A 89 28.22 -38.39 20.43
CA ASP A 89 28.99 -37.95 21.60
C ASP A 89 28.27 -38.23 22.93
N LYS A 90 26.93 -38.27 22.94
CA LYS A 90 26.14 -38.69 24.11
C LYS A 90 26.18 -40.20 24.34
N ILE A 91 26.32 -41.00 23.27
CA ILE A 91 26.40 -42.47 23.37
C ILE A 91 27.77 -42.92 23.89
N LYS A 92 28.84 -42.11 23.75
CA LYS A 92 30.18 -42.42 24.28
C LYS A 92 30.38 -42.11 25.78
N ILE A 93 29.43 -41.45 26.45
CA ILE A 93 29.56 -41.06 27.87
C ILE A 93 28.93 -42.09 28.83
N HIS A 94 28.22 -43.11 28.35
CA HIS A 94 27.53 -44.08 29.22
C HIS A 94 28.38 -45.26 29.74
N THR A 95 29.69 -45.25 29.54
CA THR A 95 30.61 -46.20 30.17
C THR A 95 31.83 -45.48 30.73
N THR A 96 31.65 -44.70 31.81
CA THR A 96 32.49 -44.74 33.02
C THR A 96 32.22 -43.52 33.91
N ALA A 97 32.07 -43.80 35.21
CA ALA A 97 32.32 -42.92 36.34
C ALA A 97 31.27 -41.83 36.67
N ASN A 98 30.51 -42.14 37.74
CA ASN A 98 30.29 -41.24 38.88
C ASN A 98 31.33 -40.11 38.98
N ILE A 99 30.88 -38.87 39.12
CA ILE A 99 31.34 -37.88 40.13
C ILE A 99 30.42 -36.66 40.07
N ASN A 100 29.92 -36.29 41.24
CA ASN A 100 29.14 -35.08 41.52
C ASN A 100 29.85 -33.79 41.07
N LYS A 101 29.12 -32.87 40.44
CA LYS A 101 29.35 -31.43 40.66
C LYS A 101 28.10 -30.60 40.37
N LYS A 102 27.63 -29.93 41.44
CA LYS A 102 26.80 -28.72 41.39
C LYS A 102 27.47 -27.68 40.49
N ASN A 103 26.68 -26.93 39.72
CA ASN A 103 26.78 -25.47 39.70
C ASN A 103 25.53 -24.82 39.09
N GLU A 104 25.13 -23.75 39.76
CA GLU A 104 23.98 -22.90 39.55
C GLU A 104 24.16 -21.90 38.39
N ASN A 105 23.01 -21.52 37.82
CA ASN A 105 22.63 -20.18 37.37
C ASN A 105 23.53 -19.46 36.35
N ASN A 106 23.23 -19.68 35.07
CA ASN A 106 23.21 -18.62 34.06
C ASN A 106 22.15 -18.93 32.99
N LYS A 107 20.88 -18.88 33.38
CA LYS A 107 19.77 -18.69 32.44
C LYS A 107 19.65 -17.19 32.23
N ASN A 108 19.93 -16.72 31.02
CA ASN A 108 19.28 -15.59 30.32
C ASN A 108 20.20 -15.08 29.20
N ASN A 109 20.12 -15.66 28.00
CA ASN A 109 20.32 -14.97 26.70
C ASN A 109 20.35 -15.91 25.49
N ILE A 110 19.33 -16.75 25.26
CA ILE A 110 19.25 -17.52 24.00
C ILE A 110 17.79 -17.65 23.50
N ASN A 111 17.04 -16.55 23.50
CA ASN A 111 15.74 -16.48 22.82
C ASN A 111 15.74 -15.44 21.68
N GLU A 112 16.84 -15.36 20.92
CA GLU A 112 16.96 -14.50 19.71
C GLU A 112 16.84 -15.30 18.39
N ASN A 113 16.53 -16.60 18.44
CA ASN A 113 16.43 -17.44 17.23
C ASN A 113 15.02 -18.04 17.02
N MET A 114 13.99 -17.24 17.27
CA MET A 114 12.61 -17.58 16.87
C MET A 114 12.29 -16.93 15.52
N LYS A 115 12.43 -17.72 14.45
CA LYS A 115 11.74 -17.55 13.15
C LYS A 115 11.96 -16.20 12.45
N HIS A 116 13.10 -16.06 11.76
CA HIS A 116 13.14 -15.22 10.55
C HIS A 116 12.41 -15.92 9.39
N LYS A 117 11.10 -16.20 9.56
CA LYS A 117 10.21 -16.34 8.43
C LYS A 117 9.99 -14.92 7.91
N LEU A 118 10.43 -14.63 6.68
CA LEU A 118 10.11 -13.39 5.99
C LEU A 118 8.59 -13.30 5.80
N THR A 119 7.87 -12.87 6.85
CA THR A 119 6.48 -12.45 6.74
C THR A 119 6.49 -11.15 5.96
N ILE A 120 6.06 -11.20 4.71
CA ILE A 120 5.78 -10.02 3.90
C ILE A 120 4.67 -9.26 4.62
N LYS A 121 5.05 -8.26 5.41
CA LYS A 121 4.09 -7.35 6.04
C LYS A 121 3.54 -6.41 4.96
N SER A 122 2.26 -6.07 5.04
CA SER A 122 1.71 -4.99 4.23
C SER A 122 2.49 -3.68 4.49
N LYS A 123 2.51 -2.78 3.50
CA LYS A 123 3.12 -1.44 3.66
C LYS A 123 2.48 -0.63 4.80
N TYR A 124 1.23 -0.94 5.13
CA TYR A 124 0.46 -0.24 6.15
C TYR A 124 0.49 -1.03 7.46
N ASN A 125 0.63 -0.29 8.56
CA ASN A 125 0.49 -0.85 9.90
C ASN A 125 -0.99 -1.19 10.14
N GLU A 126 -1.30 -2.48 10.10
CA GLU A 126 -2.59 -3.02 10.52
C GLU A 126 -2.75 -2.98 12.04
N ASP A 127 -3.98 -3.15 12.51
CA ASP A 127 -4.33 -3.27 13.94
C ASP A 127 -3.89 -2.10 14.86
N ILE A 128 -3.66 -0.91 14.30
CA ILE A 128 -3.50 0.32 15.09
C ILE A 128 -4.87 0.81 15.56
N PHE A 129 -5.15 0.63 16.85
CA PHE A 129 -6.32 1.23 17.49
C PHE A 129 -5.97 2.55 18.17
N LEU A 130 -6.70 3.61 17.82
CA LEU A 130 -6.54 4.93 18.42
C LEU A 130 -7.14 4.95 19.83
N LYS A 131 -6.58 5.76 20.74
CA LYS A 131 -7.20 6.18 22.02
C LYS A 131 -7.82 5.04 22.84
N ASN A 132 -7.08 3.93 22.95
CA ASN A 132 -7.46 2.74 23.70
C ASN A 132 -8.79 2.15 23.23
N HIS A 133 -9.17 2.27 21.96
CA HIS A 133 -10.30 1.51 21.41
C HIS A 133 -9.87 0.07 21.08
N LYS A 134 -10.81 -0.89 21.01
CA LYS A 134 -10.56 -2.28 20.53
C LYS A 134 -11.06 -2.48 19.09
N SER A 135 -11.55 -1.41 18.48
CA SER A 135 -12.14 -1.41 17.15
C SER A 135 -11.84 -0.09 16.45
N ILE A 136 -11.73 -0.09 15.13
CA ILE A 136 -11.53 1.13 14.34
C ILE A 136 -12.82 1.97 14.28
N TYR A 137 -12.67 3.26 14.02
CA TYR A 137 -13.81 4.14 13.78
C TYR A 137 -14.53 3.74 12.49
N GLY A 138 -15.86 3.62 12.52
CA GLY A 138 -16.65 3.08 11.39
C GLY A 138 -17.02 1.61 11.54
N SER A 139 -16.57 0.95 12.60
CA SER A 139 -16.98 -0.43 12.92
C SER A 139 -18.42 -0.55 13.46
N TYR A 140 -19.08 0.57 13.75
CA TYR A 140 -20.47 0.65 14.21
C TYR A 140 -21.21 1.81 13.54
N TYR A 141 -22.47 1.60 13.16
CA TYR A 141 -23.36 2.63 12.64
C TYR A 141 -24.56 2.80 13.58
N ASP A 142 -24.70 4.00 14.14
CA ASP A 142 -25.87 4.38 14.93
C ASP A 142 -27.00 4.83 13.98
N ARG A 143 -28.09 4.06 13.93
CA ARG A 143 -29.25 4.36 13.06
C ARG A 143 -30.00 5.60 13.51
N ASP A 144 -30.04 5.89 14.81
CA ASP A 144 -30.82 6.99 15.37
C ASP A 144 -30.13 8.33 15.09
N LYS A 145 -28.81 8.36 15.30
CA LYS A 145 -27.99 9.55 15.06
C LYS A 145 -27.45 9.64 13.63
N LYS A 146 -27.66 8.60 12.81
CA LYS A 146 -27.17 8.45 11.44
C LYS A 146 -25.65 8.71 11.32
N LYS A 147 -24.88 8.22 12.29
CA LYS A 147 -23.43 8.49 12.40
C LYS A 147 -22.65 7.20 12.65
N TRP A 148 -21.42 7.20 12.16
CA TRP A 148 -20.45 6.14 12.39
C TRP A 148 -19.77 6.31 13.75
N GLY A 149 -19.38 5.20 14.36
CA GLY A 149 -18.73 5.15 15.66
C GLY A 149 -17.85 3.91 15.83
N TYR A 150 -17.41 3.70 17.07
CA TYR A 150 -16.62 2.56 17.49
C TYR A 150 -17.52 1.43 17.99
N LYS A 151 -17.30 0.18 17.54
CA LYS A 151 -18.05 -0.99 18.01
C LYS A 151 -17.80 -1.30 19.49
N CYS A 152 -16.60 -1.01 20.01
CA CYS A 152 -16.22 -1.37 21.38
C CYS A 152 -16.97 -0.58 22.48
N CYS A 153 -17.23 0.71 22.27
CA CYS A 153 -17.88 1.57 23.26
C CYS A 153 -19.15 2.27 22.72
N LYS A 154 -19.53 2.01 21.46
CA LYS A 154 -20.61 2.69 20.72
C LYS A 154 -20.48 4.22 20.72
N ASN A 155 -19.27 4.74 20.97
CA ASN A 155 -19.01 6.16 20.92
C ASN A 155 -18.89 6.62 19.46
N ILE A 156 -19.48 7.78 19.18
CA ILE A 156 -19.61 8.38 17.84
C ILE A 156 -18.52 9.44 17.63
N ASP A 157 -17.91 9.93 18.70
CA ASP A 157 -16.85 10.92 18.63
C ASP A 157 -15.51 10.27 18.34
N LYS A 158 -14.94 10.54 17.15
CA LYS A 158 -13.62 10.05 16.71
C LYS A 158 -12.52 10.29 17.75
N ASN A 159 -12.60 11.42 18.44
CA ASN A 159 -11.58 11.87 19.36
C ASN A 159 -11.77 11.47 20.83
N SER A 160 -12.86 10.76 21.14
CA SER A 160 -13.09 10.25 22.48
C SER A 160 -12.13 9.09 22.81
N SER A 161 -11.78 8.97 24.09
CA SER A 161 -11.11 7.77 24.61
C SER A 161 -12.15 6.69 24.94
N CYS A 162 -11.76 5.43 24.83
CA CYS A 162 -12.65 4.31 25.18
C CYS A 162 -12.88 4.25 26.69
N ILE A 163 -14.14 4.20 27.10
CA ILE A 163 -14.53 4.08 28.51
C ILE A 163 -14.58 2.60 28.94
N ASN A 164 -14.88 1.69 28.00
CA ASN A 164 -15.01 0.26 28.27
C ASN A 164 -13.68 -0.48 28.51
N ASN A 165 -12.53 0.18 28.30
CA ASN A 165 -11.21 -0.41 28.57
C ASN A 165 -10.71 -0.16 30.00
N ILE A 166 -11.53 0.46 30.86
CA ILE A 166 -11.24 0.69 32.29
C ILE A 166 -12.17 -0.20 33.12
N CYS A 167 -12.18 -1.51 32.86
CA CYS A 167 -12.83 -2.47 33.76
C CYS A 167 -12.33 -3.88 33.45
N ASP A 168 -11.10 -4.18 33.88
CA ASP A 168 -10.76 -5.55 34.28
C ASP A 168 -10.07 -5.60 35.67
N HIS A 169 -9.73 -4.48 36.33
CA HIS A 169 -9.09 -4.56 37.67
C HIS A 169 -9.36 -3.47 38.73
N VAL A 170 -10.37 -2.58 38.61
CA VAL A 170 -10.68 -1.67 39.73
C VAL A 170 -12.18 -1.57 39.97
N LYS A 171 -12.67 -2.31 40.97
CA LYS A 171 -13.96 -2.04 41.62
C LYS A 171 -13.83 -0.72 42.38
N ILE A 172 -14.32 0.38 41.81
CA ILE A 172 -14.47 1.63 42.56
C ILE A 172 -15.79 1.54 43.32
N ASN A 173 -15.68 1.37 44.63
CA ASN A 173 -16.78 1.50 45.58
C ASN A 173 -17.28 2.94 45.59
N ASN A 174 -18.47 3.19 45.05
CA ASN A 174 -19.14 4.48 45.21
C ASN A 174 -19.98 4.46 46.48
N GLN A 175 -19.39 4.91 47.60
CA GLN A 175 -20.13 5.38 48.77
C GLN A 175 -20.01 6.89 48.87
N ASN A 176 -21.17 7.55 48.83
CA ASN A 176 -21.52 8.82 49.48
C ASN A 176 -20.81 10.12 49.00
N VAL A 177 -21.41 11.30 48.87
CA VAL A 177 -22.75 11.85 49.13
C VAL A 177 -22.70 13.30 48.60
N HIS A 178 -23.71 13.73 47.82
CA HIS A 178 -24.54 14.95 48.02
C HIS A 178 -23.84 16.35 48.04
N VAL A 179 -24.32 17.46 47.46
CA VAL A 179 -25.64 18.12 47.57
C VAL A 179 -25.82 19.17 46.45
N LYS A 180 -27.10 19.40 46.14
CA LYS A 180 -27.85 20.31 45.26
C LYS A 180 -27.46 21.81 45.21
N LYS A 181 -28.01 22.45 44.15
CA LYS A 181 -28.67 23.78 43.98
C LYS A 181 -28.07 24.55 42.79
N ASP A 182 -28.75 25.34 41.97
CA ASP A 182 -30.14 25.72 41.72
C ASP A 182 -30.16 26.50 40.38
N LEU A 183 -31.36 26.77 39.85
CA LEU A 183 -31.68 27.36 38.54
C LEU A 183 -31.10 28.77 38.25
N LYS A 184 -30.83 29.09 36.96
CA LYS A 184 -31.46 30.23 36.23
C LYS A 184 -31.08 30.39 34.73
N LYS A 185 -32.13 30.38 33.90
CA LYS A 185 -32.51 31.22 32.71
C LYS A 185 -31.45 31.77 31.71
N LYS A 186 -31.64 31.31 30.45
CA LYS A 186 -31.76 32.02 29.15
C LYS A 186 -30.82 33.20 28.80
N LYS A 187 -30.20 33.12 27.60
CA LYS A 187 -30.25 34.18 26.57
C LYS A 187 -29.98 33.62 25.15
N LYS A 188 -30.91 33.87 24.23
CA LYS A 188 -30.74 33.72 22.77
C LYS A 188 -29.77 34.78 22.25
N LYS A 189 -28.82 34.40 21.38
CA LYS A 189 -28.23 35.30 20.37
C LYS A 189 -28.19 34.57 19.03
N LYS A 190 -29.00 35.04 18.07
CA LYS A 190 -28.84 34.80 16.63
C LYS A 190 -27.55 35.48 16.17
N LYS A 191 -26.75 34.85 15.29
CA LYS A 191 -26.03 35.54 14.20
C LYS A 191 -25.46 34.57 13.14
N LYS A 192 -25.93 34.83 11.91
CA LYS A 192 -25.31 34.76 10.58
C LYS A 192 -24.89 33.40 10.00
N LYS A 193 -25.70 32.94 9.03
CA LYS A 193 -25.27 32.10 7.90
C LYS A 193 -24.09 32.79 7.21
N LYS A 194 -23.02 32.05 6.96
CA LYS A 194 -22.04 32.36 5.92
C LYS A 194 -22.31 31.38 4.80
N ASP A 195 -22.64 31.89 3.63
CA ASP A 195 -22.69 31.12 2.40
C ASP A 195 -21.25 30.71 2.08
N ILE A 196 -20.97 29.42 2.23
CA ILE A 196 -19.73 28.82 1.74
C ILE A 196 -20.07 28.32 0.34
N VAL A 197 -19.56 29.03 -0.66
CA VAL A 197 -19.60 28.60 -2.05
C VAL A 197 -18.52 27.54 -2.22
N ASP A 198 -18.91 26.28 -2.29
CA ASP A 198 -18.01 25.16 -2.53
C ASP A 198 -17.59 25.14 -4.01
N ASN A 199 -16.48 25.80 -4.34
CA ASN A 199 -15.81 25.69 -5.65
C ASN A 199 -15.05 24.36 -5.79
N SER A 200 -15.69 23.25 -5.44
CA SER A 200 -15.12 21.92 -5.67
C SER A 200 -15.42 21.46 -7.11
N ILE A 201 -14.41 20.90 -7.78
CA ILE A 201 -14.49 20.36 -9.16
C ILE A 201 -15.66 19.36 -9.32
N THR A 202 -16.02 18.67 -8.24
CA THR A 202 -17.17 17.77 -8.12
C THR A 202 -18.53 18.43 -8.45
N ALA A 203 -18.70 19.72 -8.15
CA ALA A 203 -19.96 20.43 -8.41
C ALA A 203 -20.14 20.80 -9.90
N VAL A 204 -19.04 20.91 -10.66
CA VAL A 204 -19.06 21.20 -12.11
C VAL A 204 -19.41 19.93 -12.91
N LEU A 205 -18.91 18.77 -12.49
CA LEU A 205 -19.14 17.49 -13.16
C LEU A 205 -20.60 17.03 -13.08
N ASN A 206 -21.31 17.34 -11.99
CA ASN A 206 -22.73 17.02 -11.83
C ASN A 206 -23.68 17.93 -12.63
N LYS A 207 -23.20 19.00 -13.26
CA LYS A 207 -24.00 19.88 -14.15
C LYS A 207 -23.91 19.54 -15.63
N ILE A 208 -22.96 18.66 -16.01
CA ILE A 208 -22.72 18.28 -17.42
C ILE A 208 -23.35 16.91 -17.73
N SER A 209 -23.89 16.22 -16.73
CA SER A 209 -24.65 14.97 -16.93
C SER A 209 -26.15 15.25 -16.97
N ILE A 210 -26.61 15.90 -18.05
CA ILE A 210 -27.99 15.82 -18.56
C ILE A 210 -27.88 15.46 -20.03
#